data_AF-A0A6V8CHU9-F1
#
_entry.id   AF-A0A6V8CHU9-F1
#
_cell.length_a   1.000
_cell.length_b   1.000
_cell.length_c   1.000
_cell.angle_alpha   90.00
_cell.angle_beta   90.00
_cell.angle_gamma   90.00
#
_symmetry.space_group_name_H-M   'P 1'
#
loop_
_entity.id
_entity.type
_entity.pdbx_description
1 polymer ?
#
loop_
_entity_poly.entity_id
_entity_poly.type
_entity_poly.pdbx_seq_one_letter_code
_entity_poly.pdbx_strand_id
1 'polypeptide(L)'
;MLKSVDGLMKPFMHECNMDSLKSIDELRAVASGLRKEGLNSQQIADELSLSQDTIAWLLAGSNQEEKPKDVRIGWRTIGVKPKRIAAIASVMADVVDEEIGAQNVDTIVGISINGISFAHEVASMTDSDVTVFRYVESHEGQGVLSNKYGKVSGKKIVIVDDVLSTGVT
;
A
#
# COMPACT_ATOMS: atom_id res chain seq x y z
N MET A 1 -1.74 -28.29 11.73
CA MET A 1 -1.94 -28.14 13.19
C MET A 1 -2.11 -26.64 13.47
N LEU A 2 -3.34 -26.14 13.43
CA LEU A 2 -3.65 -24.73 13.71
C LEU A 2 -3.92 -24.61 15.21
N LYS A 3 -3.04 -23.95 15.94
CA LYS A 3 -3.31 -23.57 17.33
C LYS A 3 -4.12 -22.28 17.30
N SER A 4 -5.26 -22.28 17.99
CA SER A 4 -6.02 -21.06 18.26
C SER A 4 -5.11 -20.05 18.98
N VAL A 5 -5.04 -18.84 18.45
CA VAL A 5 -4.39 -17.68 19.10
C VAL A 5 -5.46 -16.88 19.85
N ASP A 6 -6.16 -17.54 20.76
CA ASP A 6 -6.99 -16.87 21.76
C ASP A 6 -6.06 -16.34 22.85
N GLY A 7 -5.58 -15.09 22.69
CA GLY A 7 -4.80 -14.45 23.75
C GLY A 7 -3.94 -13.24 23.39
N LEU A 8 -3.88 -12.79 22.13
CA LEU A 8 -3.02 -11.65 21.76
C LEU A 8 -3.74 -10.40 21.22
N MET A 9 -5.07 -10.35 21.27
CA MET A 9 -5.82 -9.12 20.99
C MET A 9 -6.23 -8.45 22.30
N LYS A 10 -5.49 -7.40 22.69
CA LYS A 10 -6.14 -6.29 23.38
C LYS A 10 -7.27 -5.81 22.46
N PRO A 11 -8.47 -5.51 22.96
CA PRO A 11 -9.51 -4.97 22.11
C PRO A 11 -9.05 -3.59 21.65
N PHE A 12 -8.53 -3.50 20.42
CA PHE A 12 -8.71 -2.28 19.66
C PHE A 12 -10.22 -2.18 19.46
N MET A 13 -10.87 -1.40 20.31
CA MET A 13 -12.21 -0.91 20.02
C MET A 13 -12.10 -0.08 18.74
N HIS A 14 -12.35 -0.73 17.62
CA HIS A 14 -12.65 -0.05 16.37
C HIS A 14 -14.13 -0.26 16.13
N GLU A 15 -14.93 0.61 16.75
CA GLU A 15 -16.29 0.84 16.27
C GLU A 15 -16.21 1.18 14.79
N CYS A 16 -16.88 0.37 13.98
CA CYS A 16 -16.98 0.57 12.56
C CYS A 16 -17.85 1.80 12.29
N ASN A 17 -17.26 2.98 12.25
CA ASN A 17 -17.90 4.16 11.66
C ASN A 17 -17.44 4.27 10.20
N MET A 18 -18.35 3.99 9.28
CA MET A 18 -18.09 3.99 7.85
C MET A 18 -18.21 5.44 7.35
N ASP A 19 -17.07 6.00 6.97
CA ASP A 19 -16.85 7.32 6.34
C ASP A 19 -17.40 8.56 7.05
N SER A 20 -16.53 9.28 7.77
CA SER A 20 -16.63 10.74 7.77
C SER A 20 -15.24 11.33 7.66
N LEU A 21 -15.10 12.33 6.79
CA LEU A 21 -14.02 13.30 6.80
C LEU A 21 -13.55 13.54 8.23
N LYS A 22 -12.35 13.05 8.59
CA LYS A 22 -11.74 13.48 9.85
C LYS A 22 -11.62 14.98 9.72
N SER A 23 -12.18 15.71 10.69
CA SER A 23 -11.97 17.15 10.73
C SER A 23 -10.46 17.41 10.70
N ILE A 24 -10.05 18.58 10.20
CA ILE A 24 -8.61 18.92 10.17
C ILE A 24 -8.03 18.78 11.59
N ASP A 25 -8.80 19.11 12.62
CA ASP A 25 -8.39 18.99 14.02
C ASP A 25 -8.26 17.53 14.48
N GLU A 26 -9.13 16.63 14.03
CA GLU A 26 -8.95 15.20 14.25
C GLU A 26 -7.70 14.65 13.55
N LEU A 27 -7.43 15.08 12.31
CA LEU A 27 -6.21 14.70 11.60
C LEU A 27 -4.96 15.20 12.32
N ARG A 28 -4.98 16.42 12.84
CA ARG A 28 -3.90 16.96 13.67
C ARG A 28 -3.70 16.15 14.94
N ALA A 29 -4.79 15.79 15.63
CA ALA A 29 -4.73 15.00 16.84
C ALA A 29 -4.12 13.60 16.58
N VAL A 30 -4.55 12.93 15.51
CA VAL A 30 -4.03 11.61 15.14
C VAL A 30 -2.57 11.69 14.70
N ALA A 31 -2.20 12.62 13.81
CA ALA A 31 -0.81 12.81 13.37
C ALA A 31 0.13 13.12 14.55
N SER A 32 -0.31 13.98 15.47
CA SER A 32 0.43 14.30 16.69
C SER A 32 0.56 13.10 17.64
N GLY A 33 -0.46 12.24 17.71
CA GLY A 33 -0.44 10.99 18.47
C GLY A 33 0.61 10.02 17.92
N LEU A 34 0.57 9.72 16.63
CA LEU A 34 1.54 8.85 15.96
C LEU A 34 2.98 9.37 16.07
N ARG A 35 3.15 10.70 16.01
CA ARG A 35 4.46 11.33 16.22
C ARG A 35 5.00 11.10 17.64
N LYS A 36 4.13 11.14 18.66
CA LYS A 36 4.50 10.83 20.05
C LYS A 36 4.84 9.35 20.26
N GLU A 37 4.26 8.47 19.45
CA GLU A 37 4.58 7.03 19.42
C GLU A 37 5.92 6.73 18.72
N GLY A 38 6.58 7.76 18.16
CA GLY A 38 7.91 7.67 17.58
C GLY A 38 7.95 7.50 16.07
N LEU A 39 6.80 7.59 15.38
CA LEU A 39 6.75 7.44 13.93
C LEU A 39 7.35 8.67 13.22
N ASN A 40 8.06 8.40 12.12
CA ASN A 40 8.59 9.44 11.24
C ASN A 40 7.47 10.00 10.30
N SER A 41 7.71 11.14 9.63
CA SER A 41 6.67 11.79 8.80
C SER A 41 6.20 10.92 7.64
N GLN A 42 7.07 10.09 7.07
CA GLN A 42 6.73 9.14 5.99
C GLN A 42 5.83 8.03 6.53
N GLN A 43 6.17 7.43 7.66
CA GLN A 43 5.35 6.38 8.28
C GLN A 43 3.95 6.88 8.65
N ILE A 44 3.84 8.13 9.10
CA ILE A 44 2.55 8.77 9.38
C ILE A 44 1.79 9.05 8.08
N ALA A 45 2.49 9.48 7.02
CA ALA A 45 1.92 9.70 5.68
C ALA A 45 1.33 8.40 5.12
N ASP A 46 2.07 7.29 5.22
CA ASP A 46 1.61 5.96 4.80
C ASP A 46 0.37 5.52 5.57
N GLU A 47 0.38 5.65 6.90
CA GLU A 47 -0.73 5.27 7.78
C GLU A 47 -2.00 6.10 7.54
N LEU A 48 -1.85 7.42 7.37
CA LEU A 48 -2.99 8.31 7.11
C LEU A 48 -3.40 8.36 5.64
N SER A 49 -2.58 7.78 4.75
CA SER A 49 -2.70 7.89 3.30
C SER A 49 -2.77 9.35 2.85
N LEU A 50 -1.87 10.18 3.38
CA LEU A 50 -1.71 11.61 3.09
C LEU A 50 -0.27 11.88 2.64
N SER A 51 -0.02 12.99 1.96
CA SER A 51 1.34 13.37 1.56
C SER A 51 2.19 13.78 2.78
N GLN A 52 3.52 13.63 2.67
CA GLN A 52 4.44 14.13 3.71
C GLN A 52 4.28 15.63 3.95
N ASP A 53 3.98 16.42 2.90
CA ASP A 53 3.72 17.86 3.01
C ASP A 53 2.46 18.13 3.85
N THR A 54 1.41 17.33 3.66
CA THR A 54 0.20 17.41 4.49
C THR A 54 0.48 17.01 5.92
N ILE A 55 1.30 15.99 6.18
CA ILE A 55 1.70 15.63 7.54
C ILE A 55 2.51 16.77 8.19
N ALA A 56 3.46 17.35 7.46
CA ALA A 56 4.24 18.49 7.93
C ALA A 56 3.33 19.67 8.28
N TRP A 57 2.37 19.99 7.41
CA TRP A 57 1.37 21.03 7.64
C TRP A 57 0.45 20.74 8.85
N LEU A 58 0.00 19.50 9.01
CA LEU A 58 -0.81 19.09 10.17
C LEU A 58 -0.03 19.25 11.49
N LEU A 59 1.26 18.93 11.50
CA LEU A 59 2.13 19.03 12.67
C LEU A 59 2.59 20.47 12.96
N ALA A 60 2.66 21.34 11.96
CA ALA A 60 3.10 22.74 12.11
C ALA A 60 2.05 23.67 12.78
N GLY A 61 0.77 23.28 12.81
CA GLY A 61 -0.30 24.06 13.46
C GLY A 61 -0.89 25.19 12.60
N SER A 62 -1.73 26.04 13.20
CA SER A 62 -2.59 27.03 12.52
C SER A 62 -1.87 28.25 11.90
N ASN A 63 -0.53 28.29 11.89
CA ASN A 63 0.25 29.45 11.47
C ASN A 63 0.80 29.36 10.03
N GLN A 64 0.35 28.40 9.22
CA GLN A 64 0.71 28.30 7.79
C GLN A 64 -0.46 28.71 6.89
N GLU A 65 -0.20 29.63 5.96
CA GLU A 65 -1.20 30.38 5.20
C GLU A 65 -1.89 29.61 4.07
N GLU A 66 -1.39 28.44 3.66
CA GLU A 66 -2.06 27.66 2.60
C GLU A 66 -2.06 26.15 2.90
N LYS A 67 -3.26 25.56 2.87
CA LYS A 67 -3.44 24.11 3.05
C LYS A 67 -2.93 23.40 1.79
N PRO A 68 -2.04 22.39 1.91
CA PRO A 68 -1.62 21.61 0.75
C PRO A 68 -2.82 20.90 0.10
N LYS A 69 -2.79 20.81 -1.23
CA LYS A 69 -3.75 19.99 -1.98
C LYS A 69 -3.35 18.54 -1.83
N ASP A 70 -4.26 17.73 -1.31
CA ASP A 70 -3.99 16.32 -1.05
C ASP A 70 -5.20 15.45 -1.43
N VAL A 71 -4.92 14.23 -1.89
CA VAL A 71 -5.91 13.26 -2.33
C VAL A 71 -5.68 11.98 -1.56
N ARG A 72 -6.71 11.54 -0.84
CA ARG A 72 -6.68 10.28 -0.08
C ARG A 72 -7.45 9.21 -0.82
N ILE A 73 -6.85 8.03 -0.95
CA ILE A 73 -7.53 6.85 -1.49
C ILE A 73 -8.07 6.00 -0.33
N GLY A 74 -9.38 5.74 -0.37
CA GLY A 74 -10.08 4.96 0.65
C GLY A 74 -9.84 3.46 0.53
N TRP A 75 -8.63 2.99 0.81
CA TRP A 75 -8.22 1.60 0.62
C TRP A 75 -9.10 0.57 1.30
N ARG A 76 -9.65 0.89 2.46
CA ARG A 76 -10.52 -0.03 3.21
C ARG A 76 -11.69 -0.53 2.37
N THR A 77 -12.25 0.29 1.48
CA THR A 77 -13.36 -0.12 0.61
C THR A 77 -12.93 -1.23 -0.35
N ILE A 78 -11.70 -1.21 -0.85
CA ILE A 78 -11.20 -2.22 -1.80
C ILE A 78 -10.55 -3.39 -1.03
N GLY A 79 -9.56 -3.08 -0.18
CA GLY A 79 -8.65 -4.04 0.43
C GLY A 79 -9.28 -5.01 1.43
N VAL A 80 -10.42 -4.69 2.05
CA VAL A 80 -11.07 -5.61 3.02
C VAL A 80 -11.97 -6.66 2.36
N LYS A 81 -12.17 -6.60 1.05
CA LYS A 81 -13.03 -7.53 0.31
C LYS A 81 -12.21 -8.20 -0.81
N PRO A 82 -11.75 -9.45 -0.63
CA PRO A 82 -10.94 -10.14 -1.62
C PRO A 82 -11.55 -10.18 -3.03
N LYS A 83 -12.89 -10.31 -3.13
CA LYS A 83 -13.60 -10.25 -4.43
C LYS A 83 -13.38 -8.93 -5.19
N ARG A 84 -13.20 -7.81 -4.49
CA ARG A 84 -12.92 -6.52 -5.12
C ARG A 84 -11.48 -6.46 -5.64
N ILE A 85 -10.53 -6.99 -4.85
CA ILE A 85 -9.13 -7.15 -5.27
C ILE A 85 -9.06 -8.01 -6.53
N ALA A 86 -9.69 -9.19 -6.52
CA ALA A 86 -9.71 -10.10 -7.66
C ALA A 86 -10.34 -9.46 -8.91
N ALA A 87 -11.42 -8.69 -8.78
CA ALA A 87 -12.04 -8.01 -9.91
C ALA A 87 -11.16 -6.90 -10.52
N ILE A 88 -10.38 -6.20 -9.69
CA ILE A 88 -9.41 -5.20 -10.19
C ILE A 88 -8.22 -5.93 -10.83
N ALA A 89 -7.72 -6.98 -10.17
CA ALA A 89 -6.64 -7.80 -10.69
C ALA A 89 -7.00 -8.48 -12.01
N SER A 90 -8.26 -8.85 -12.25
CA SER A 90 -8.67 -9.38 -13.56
C SER A 90 -8.55 -8.35 -14.68
N VAL A 91 -8.79 -7.07 -14.39
CA VAL A 91 -8.55 -5.99 -15.36
C VAL A 91 -7.04 -5.81 -15.59
N MET A 92 -6.24 -5.89 -14.53
CA MET A 92 -4.77 -5.82 -14.67
C MET A 92 -4.22 -7.00 -15.48
N ALA A 93 -4.72 -8.21 -15.24
CA ALA A 93 -4.30 -9.42 -15.96
C ALA A 93 -4.72 -9.38 -17.44
N ASP A 94 -5.89 -8.83 -17.76
CA ASP A 94 -6.33 -8.57 -19.13
C ASP A 94 -5.37 -7.64 -19.88
N VAL A 95 -4.94 -6.53 -19.24
CA VAL A 95 -3.92 -5.63 -19.80
C VAL A 95 -2.57 -6.35 -19.97
N VAL A 96 -2.17 -7.20 -19.02
CA VAL A 96 -0.93 -7.99 -19.15
C VAL A 96 -1.01 -8.94 -20.36
N ASP A 97 -2.16 -9.57 -20.58
CA ASP A 97 -2.37 -10.45 -21.73
C ASP A 97 -2.34 -9.68 -23.05
N GLU A 98 -2.98 -8.51 -23.11
CA GLU A 98 -2.97 -7.63 -24.28
C GLU A 98 -1.55 -7.18 -24.65
N GLU A 99 -0.77 -6.73 -23.67
CA GLU A 99 0.52 -6.08 -23.93
C GLU A 99 1.66 -7.08 -24.21
N ILE A 100 1.69 -8.20 -23.49
CA ILE A 100 2.82 -9.14 -23.54
C ILE A 100 2.41 -10.62 -23.62
N GLY A 101 1.12 -10.94 -23.49
CA GLY A 101 0.60 -12.30 -23.40
C GLY A 101 0.83 -12.89 -22.01
N ALA A 102 -0.25 -13.32 -21.34
CA ALA A 102 -0.23 -13.78 -19.97
C ALA A 102 0.77 -14.93 -19.74
N GLN A 103 0.87 -15.84 -20.71
CA GLN A 103 1.76 -17.00 -20.67
C GLN A 103 3.25 -16.66 -20.88
N ASN A 104 3.57 -15.42 -21.25
CA ASN A 104 4.94 -14.96 -21.45
C ASN A 104 5.53 -14.28 -20.21
N VAL A 105 4.79 -14.25 -19.09
CA VAL A 105 5.24 -13.61 -17.85
C VAL A 105 5.78 -14.65 -16.90
N ASP A 106 7.05 -14.52 -16.53
CA ASP A 106 7.70 -15.41 -15.58
C ASP A 106 7.35 -15.05 -14.14
N THR A 107 7.29 -13.75 -13.81
CA THR A 107 7.13 -13.31 -12.41
C THR A 107 6.38 -11.97 -12.29
N ILE A 108 5.37 -11.93 -11.42
CA ILE A 108 4.71 -10.71 -11.01
C ILE A 108 5.39 -10.16 -9.76
N VAL A 109 5.80 -8.89 -9.79
CA VAL A 109 6.44 -8.18 -8.69
C VAL A 109 5.41 -7.27 -8.03
N GLY A 110 4.97 -7.63 -6.82
CA GLY A 110 4.11 -6.76 -6.03
C GLY A 110 4.93 -5.73 -5.25
N ILE A 111 4.61 -4.45 -5.42
CA ILE A 111 5.16 -3.38 -4.61
C ILE A 111 4.51 -3.40 -3.23
N SER A 112 5.33 -3.49 -2.20
CA SER A 112 4.88 -3.52 -0.81
C SER A 112 4.36 -2.15 -0.39
N ILE A 113 3.22 -2.05 0.32
CA ILE A 113 2.43 -3.16 0.88
C ILE A 113 1.22 -3.54 0.01
N ASN A 114 0.50 -2.54 -0.49
CA ASN A 114 -0.83 -2.76 -1.09
C ASN A 114 -0.76 -3.49 -2.43
N GLY A 115 0.23 -3.18 -3.27
CA GLY A 115 0.47 -3.83 -4.56
C GLY A 115 0.62 -5.36 -4.45
N ILE A 116 1.04 -5.89 -3.29
CA ILE A 116 1.18 -7.34 -3.05
C ILE A 116 -0.13 -8.09 -3.29
N SER A 117 -1.25 -7.55 -2.81
CA SER A 117 -2.54 -8.28 -2.90
C SER A 117 -3.01 -8.38 -4.34
N PHE A 118 -2.81 -7.31 -5.12
CA PHE A 118 -3.11 -7.32 -6.55
C PHE A 118 -2.13 -8.23 -7.31
N ALA A 119 -0.83 -8.15 -7.02
CA ALA A 119 0.19 -8.98 -7.64
C ALA A 119 -0.09 -10.48 -7.48
N HIS A 120 -0.55 -10.90 -6.30
CA HIS A 120 -0.90 -12.29 -6.04
C HIS A 120 -2.08 -12.77 -6.90
N GLU A 121 -3.14 -11.95 -7.02
CA GLU A 121 -4.29 -12.29 -7.85
C GLU A 121 -3.93 -12.28 -9.35
N VAL A 122 -3.13 -11.31 -9.82
CA VAL A 122 -2.64 -11.27 -11.20
C VAL A 122 -1.79 -12.52 -11.51
N ALA A 123 -0.84 -12.87 -10.64
CA ALA A 123 0.00 -14.05 -10.81
C ALA A 123 -0.82 -15.34 -10.90
N SER A 124 -1.91 -15.43 -10.12
CA SER A 124 -2.83 -16.57 -10.18
C SER A 124 -3.55 -16.68 -11.53
N MET A 125 -3.79 -15.57 -12.23
CA MET A 125 -4.48 -15.56 -13.53
C MET A 125 -3.51 -15.77 -14.70
N THR A 126 -2.26 -15.33 -14.56
CA THR A 126 -1.22 -15.47 -15.58
C THR A 126 -0.39 -16.75 -15.45
N ASP A 127 -0.60 -17.54 -14.39
CA ASP A 127 0.21 -18.71 -14.04
C ASP A 127 1.71 -18.38 -13.89
N SER A 128 1.99 -17.23 -13.28
CA SER A 128 3.35 -16.72 -13.06
C SER A 128 3.78 -16.92 -11.61
N ASP A 129 5.10 -16.94 -11.36
CA ASP A 129 5.61 -16.78 -9.99
C ASP A 129 5.19 -15.39 -9.46
N VAL A 130 5.12 -15.23 -8.14
CA VAL A 130 4.98 -13.91 -7.50
C VAL A 130 6.23 -13.60 -6.71
N THR A 131 6.61 -12.32 -6.62
CA THR A 131 7.63 -11.83 -5.69
C THR A 131 7.23 -10.47 -5.12
N VAL A 132 7.92 -10.03 -4.08
CA VAL A 132 7.61 -8.78 -3.37
C VAL A 132 8.83 -7.88 -3.37
N PHE A 133 8.64 -6.65 -3.83
CA PHE A 133 9.60 -5.57 -3.68
C PHE A 133 9.21 -4.69 -2.49
N ARG A 134 10.16 -4.41 -1.61
CA ARG A 134 9.97 -3.51 -0.45
C ARG A 134 10.93 -2.35 -0.56
N TYR A 135 10.39 -1.13 -0.48
CA TYR A 135 11.19 0.07 -0.35
C TYR A 135 12.01 0.07 0.95
N VAL A 136 13.27 0.48 0.89
CA VAL A 136 14.14 0.62 2.06
C VAL A 136 14.57 2.08 2.19
N GLU A 137 14.21 2.69 3.31
CA GLU A 137 14.37 4.14 3.57
C GLU A 137 15.83 4.65 3.49
N SER A 138 16.84 3.77 3.52
CA SER A 138 18.24 4.18 3.70
C SER A 138 18.91 4.80 2.48
N HIS A 139 18.35 4.63 1.26
CA HIS A 139 18.91 5.20 0.02
C HIS A 139 17.79 5.55 -0.96
N GLU A 140 17.85 6.74 -1.56
CA GLU A 140 16.89 7.20 -2.57
C GLU A 140 16.67 6.15 -3.67
N GLY A 141 15.42 5.68 -3.82
CA GLY A 141 15.03 4.73 -4.87
C GLY A 141 15.57 3.31 -4.69
N GLN A 142 16.12 2.96 -3.52
CA GLN A 142 16.55 1.58 -3.26
C GLN A 142 15.47 0.78 -2.53
N GLY A 143 15.25 -0.43 -3.02
CA GLY A 143 14.44 -1.42 -2.32
C GLY A 143 15.03 -2.81 -2.46
N VAL A 144 14.41 -3.73 -1.75
CA VAL A 144 14.88 -5.11 -1.64
C VAL A 144 13.79 -6.04 -2.14
N LEU A 145 14.16 -6.94 -3.04
CA LEU A 145 13.34 -8.08 -3.42
C LEU A 145 13.42 -9.15 -2.35
N SER A 146 12.28 -9.75 -2.02
CA SER A 146 12.23 -10.86 -1.08
C SER A 146 12.87 -12.12 -1.69
N ASN A 147 13.89 -12.65 -1.01
CA ASN A 147 14.54 -13.91 -1.39
C ASN A 147 13.70 -15.18 -1.12
N LYS A 148 12.47 -15.02 -0.63
CA LYS A 148 11.57 -16.14 -0.27
C LYS A 148 10.64 -16.57 -1.42
N TYR A 149 10.51 -15.74 -2.45
CA TYR A 149 9.54 -15.90 -3.52
C TYR A 149 10.24 -15.99 -4.89
N GLY A 150 9.50 -15.74 -5.98
CA GLY A 150 10.01 -15.75 -7.35
C GLY A 150 11.22 -14.84 -7.55
N LYS A 151 12.05 -15.20 -8.53
CA LYS A 151 13.26 -14.45 -8.91
C LYS A 151 12.98 -13.59 -10.13
N VAL A 152 13.66 -12.45 -10.23
CA VAL A 152 13.48 -11.52 -11.36
C VAL A 152 14.63 -11.53 -12.37
N SER A 153 15.80 -12.05 -12.00
CA SER A 153 17.00 -11.97 -12.85
C SER A 153 16.85 -12.84 -14.09
N GLY A 154 16.97 -12.21 -15.27
CA GLY A 154 16.81 -12.89 -16.57
C GLY A 154 15.38 -13.33 -16.89
N LYS A 155 14.38 -12.80 -16.17
CA LYS A 155 12.97 -13.14 -16.29
C LYS A 155 12.16 -12.01 -16.91
N LYS A 156 11.08 -12.35 -17.60
CA LYS A 156 10.05 -11.39 -18.02
C LYS A 156 9.14 -11.10 -16.84
N ILE A 157 9.14 -9.86 -16.39
CA ILE A 157 8.43 -9.46 -15.18
C ILE A 157 7.36 -8.42 -15.46
N VAL A 158 6.32 -8.43 -14.63
CA VAL A 158 5.33 -7.36 -14.54
C VAL A 158 5.38 -6.80 -13.12
N ILE A 159 5.45 -5.48 -13.01
CA ILE A 159 5.38 -4.79 -11.71
C ILE A 159 3.94 -4.36 -11.47
N VAL A 160 3.40 -4.71 -10.31
CA VAL A 160 2.04 -4.37 -9.91
C VAL A 160 2.10 -3.51 -8.66
N ASP A 161 1.52 -2.33 -8.78
CA ASP A 161 1.36 -1.37 -7.68
C ASP A 161 -0.07 -0.84 -7.65
N ASP A 162 -0.46 -0.26 -6.52
CA ASP A 162 -1.80 0.26 -6.30
C ASP A 162 -1.95 1.71 -6.79
N VAL A 163 -0.97 2.57 -6.52
CA VAL A 163 -0.98 3.99 -6.90
C VAL A 163 0.39 4.45 -7.38
N LEU A 164 0.41 4.90 -8.63
CA LEU A 164 1.53 5.67 -9.16
C LEU A 164 1.32 7.16 -8.87
N SER A 165 2.18 7.75 -8.06
CA SER A 165 2.17 9.19 -7.74
C SER A 165 3.30 9.94 -8.46
N THR A 166 4.36 10.32 -7.75
CA THR A 166 5.54 10.99 -8.32
C THR A 166 6.51 10.01 -8.99
N GLY A 167 6.32 8.70 -8.80
CA GLY A 167 7.21 7.65 -9.32
C GLY A 167 8.52 7.50 -8.55
N VAL A 168 8.57 7.96 -7.29
CA VAL A 168 9.74 7.75 -6.40
C VAL A 168 9.87 6.29 -5.95
N THR A 169 8.74 5.59 -5.87
CA THR A 169 8.65 4.15 -5.62
C THR A 169 9.12 3.35 -6.83
#